data_AF-A0A7J7MER4-F1
#
_entry.id   AF-A0A7J7MER4-F1
#
_cell.length_a   1.000
_cell.length_b   1.000
_cell.length_c   1.000
_cell.angle_alpha   90.00
_cell.angle_beta   90.00
_cell.angle_gamma   90.00
#
_symmetry.space_group_name_H-M   'P 1'
#
loop_
_entity.id
_entity.type
_entity.pdbx_description
1 polymer ?
#
loop_
_entity_poly.entity_id
_entity_poly.type
_entity_poly.pdbx_seq_one_letter_code
_entity_poly.pdbx_strand_id
1 'polypeptide(L)'
;MRLAKNSHPFMYNYKPLSENFVNALGIMYRRYYSSYPRKKNLRENRLNVTRFNNVVSQLPPRFNAEDLCGVLYFQDDPYVCLELFNYASQQPRFRHEVPSYYMVIKKLGRAKLYDEMDGIVKQVFAIPTIGSVALFNMMICFYVKGRKLTRAVNVFRHMRKSAVLGCRPSIRTYNLLFGSLLSKGSNTYINRMYMETVRCLFKQMVDDGIEPDIFSLNTMIKGYIDSLHVNDALRIFHQMAVVYSCKPNSNSYDYLIHGLCCQGRTRNARELYEEMKNKGFVPSGKAYNSLVNSLAMGGEFEEAVRILWEMNEKRRLTDLITYRTLLDEICRHGNVGKAMRLLEELQNKRILDWCTYKELLYVVKDDFGNSDDR
;
A
#
# COMPACT_ATOMS: atom_id res chain seq x y z
N MET A 1 47.19 3.94 13.53
CA MET A 1 46.07 3.97 12.57
C MET A 1 45.10 2.84 12.87
N ARG A 2 44.09 3.11 13.69
CA ARG A 2 42.89 2.26 13.88
C ARG A 2 41.70 3.22 13.83
N LEU A 3 40.91 3.15 12.77
CA LEU A 3 39.71 3.99 12.61
C LEU A 3 38.55 3.37 13.39
N ALA A 4 37.92 4.22 14.19
CA ALA A 4 36.86 3.90 15.13
C ALA A 4 35.55 3.51 14.42
N LYS A 5 34.88 2.51 14.99
CA LYS A 5 33.49 2.16 14.71
C LYS A 5 32.59 3.30 15.21
N ASN A 6 32.02 4.08 14.30
CA ASN A 6 30.98 5.05 14.65
C ASN A 6 29.65 4.32 14.85
N SER A 7 29.13 4.47 16.06
CA SER A 7 27.82 4.05 16.55
C SER A 7 26.66 4.61 15.72
N HIS A 8 25.73 3.75 15.33
CA HIS A 8 24.47 4.12 14.66
C HIS A 8 23.57 4.96 15.60
N PRO A 9 22.84 6.00 15.10
CA PRO A 9 22.13 6.96 15.97
C PRO A 9 20.77 6.46 16.50
N PHE A 10 20.47 5.16 16.44
CA PHE A 10 19.22 4.59 16.98
C PHE A 10 19.41 4.05 18.40
N MET A 11 19.90 4.88 19.32
CA MET A 11 19.87 4.59 20.76
C MET A 11 19.01 5.61 21.49
N TYR A 12 17.69 5.45 21.35
CA TYR A 12 16.79 5.78 22.44
C TYR A 12 16.14 4.47 22.90
N ASN A 13 16.33 4.15 24.19
CA ASN A 13 15.82 2.97 24.88
C ASN A 13 14.29 2.91 24.78
N TYR A 14 13.78 2.15 23.82
CA TYR A 14 12.38 1.76 23.76
C TYR A 14 12.30 0.24 23.71
N LYS A 15 11.63 -0.32 24.74
CA LYS A 15 11.50 -1.77 24.94
C LYS A 15 10.97 -2.44 23.65
N PRO A 16 11.49 -3.62 23.28
CA PRO A 16 10.90 -4.44 22.22
C PRO A 16 9.42 -4.69 22.53
N LEU A 17 8.60 -4.86 21.47
CA LEU A 17 7.19 -5.26 21.58
C LEU A 17 7.02 -6.29 22.70
N SER A 18 6.37 -5.89 23.81
CA SER A 18 6.23 -6.79 24.95
C SER A 18 5.44 -8.02 24.51
N GLU A 19 5.89 -9.22 24.91
CA GLU A 19 5.17 -10.48 24.72
C GLU A 19 3.69 -10.37 25.15
N ASN A 20 3.39 -9.48 26.10
CA ASN A 20 2.06 -9.19 26.61
C ASN A 20 1.08 -8.67 25.54
N PHE A 21 1.53 -7.85 24.58
CA PHE A 21 0.63 -7.27 23.56
C PHE A 21 0.28 -8.28 22.46
N VAL A 22 1.22 -9.17 22.13
CA VAL A 22 1.01 -10.28 21.18
C VAL A 22 0.23 -11.42 21.85
N ASN A 23 0.44 -11.67 23.14
CA ASN A 23 -0.34 -12.62 23.94
C ASN A 23 -1.79 -12.16 24.15
N ALA A 24 -2.07 -10.86 24.26
CA ALA A 24 -3.43 -10.34 24.35
C ALA A 24 -4.24 -10.65 23.07
N LEU A 25 -3.64 -10.49 21.88
CA LEU A 25 -4.22 -10.93 20.62
C LEU A 25 -4.36 -12.46 20.54
N GLY A 26 -3.42 -13.21 21.14
CA GLY A 26 -3.44 -14.68 21.23
C GLY A 26 -4.49 -15.27 22.19
N ILE A 27 -4.83 -14.58 23.28
CA ILE A 27 -5.86 -14.99 24.25
C ILE A 27 -7.27 -14.73 23.70
N MET A 28 -7.46 -13.60 23.02
CA MET A 28 -8.66 -13.32 22.20
C MET A 28 -8.83 -14.39 21.10
N TYR A 29 -7.73 -14.87 20.51
CA TYR A 29 -7.68 -15.95 19.51
C TYR A 29 -8.14 -17.31 20.02
N ARG A 30 -7.74 -17.69 21.26
CA ARG A 30 -8.08 -18.99 21.85
C ARG A 30 -9.57 -19.10 22.20
N ARG A 31 -10.19 -18.02 22.67
CA ARG A 31 -11.63 -17.98 22.97
C ARG A 31 -12.52 -17.97 21.72
N TYR A 32 -12.03 -17.43 20.60
CA TYR A 32 -12.80 -17.36 19.35
C TYR A 32 -12.75 -18.66 18.53
N TYR A 33 -11.67 -19.45 18.64
CA TYR A 33 -11.51 -20.71 17.88
C TYR A 33 -12.00 -21.97 18.61
N SER A 34 -12.26 -21.90 19.92
CA SER A 34 -12.89 -23.00 20.67
C SER A 34 -14.37 -23.22 20.33
N SER A 35 -15.00 -22.32 19.55
CA SER A 35 -16.45 -22.33 19.28
C SER A 35 -16.84 -22.53 17.80
N TYR A 36 -15.94 -22.98 16.91
CA TYR A 36 -16.28 -23.20 15.49
C TYR A 36 -16.43 -24.69 15.13
N PRO A 37 -17.61 -25.16 14.70
CA PRO A 37 -17.81 -26.54 14.27
C PRO A 37 -17.14 -26.81 12.91
N ARG A 38 -16.58 -28.02 12.75
CA ARG A 38 -15.88 -28.50 11.55
C ARG A 38 -16.79 -28.51 10.31
N LYS A 39 -16.58 -27.57 9.37
CA LYS A 39 -17.18 -27.55 8.01
C LYS A 39 -16.56 -28.59 7.06
N LYS A 40 -16.65 -29.89 7.38
CA LYS A 40 -16.17 -30.96 6.48
C LYS A 40 -17.17 -31.27 5.35
N ASN A 41 -18.47 -31.02 5.57
CA ASN A 41 -19.57 -31.47 4.70
C ASN A 41 -19.93 -30.55 3.51
N LEU A 42 -19.20 -29.47 3.25
CA LEU A 42 -19.50 -28.54 2.12
C LEU A 42 -18.62 -28.73 0.88
N ARG A 43 -17.56 -29.56 0.97
CA ARG A 43 -16.59 -29.78 -0.12
C ARG A 43 -17.06 -30.79 -1.17
N GLU A 44 -17.77 -31.83 -0.75
CA GLU A 44 -18.20 -32.92 -1.64
C GLU A 44 -19.24 -32.47 -2.69
N ASN A 45 -20.03 -31.42 -2.41
CA ASN A 45 -21.08 -30.93 -3.33
C ASN A 45 -20.60 -29.97 -4.44
N ARG A 46 -19.29 -29.70 -4.57
CA ARG A 46 -18.76 -28.74 -5.57
C ARG A 46 -17.74 -29.32 -6.55
N LEU A 47 -17.33 -30.57 -6.36
CA LEU A 47 -16.38 -31.22 -7.24
C LEU A 47 -17.08 -31.75 -8.50
N ASN A 48 -16.61 -31.33 -9.67
CA ASN A 48 -17.03 -31.97 -10.91
C ASN A 48 -16.28 -33.30 -11.08
N VAL A 49 -16.89 -34.39 -10.60
CA VAL A 49 -16.31 -35.75 -10.59
C VAL A 49 -15.95 -36.23 -11.99
N THR A 50 -16.77 -35.94 -13.00
CA THR A 50 -16.52 -36.30 -14.41
C THR A 50 -15.26 -35.61 -14.93
N ARG A 51 -15.13 -34.30 -14.68
CA ARG A 51 -13.94 -33.54 -15.06
C ARG A 51 -12.71 -34.03 -14.31
N PHE A 52 -12.82 -34.37 -13.04
CA PHE A 52 -11.71 -34.95 -12.27
C PHE A 52 -11.23 -36.28 -12.87
N ASN A 53 -12.14 -37.22 -13.15
CA ASN A 53 -11.78 -38.52 -13.73
C ASN A 53 -11.11 -38.39 -15.11
N ASN A 54 -11.60 -37.46 -15.94
CA ASN A 54 -11.01 -37.18 -17.26
C ASN A 54 -9.60 -36.58 -17.19
N VAL A 55 -9.24 -35.97 -16.06
CA VAL A 55 -7.94 -35.33 -15.86
C VAL A 55 -6.96 -36.31 -15.24
N VAL A 56 -7.43 -37.17 -14.33
CA VAL A 56 -6.64 -38.28 -13.81
C VAL A 56 -6.25 -39.25 -14.92
N SER A 57 -7.12 -39.50 -15.91
CA SER A 57 -6.80 -40.37 -17.05
C SER A 57 -5.71 -39.82 -17.99
N GLN A 58 -5.37 -38.53 -17.89
CA GLN A 58 -4.26 -37.92 -18.64
C GLN A 58 -2.90 -38.18 -17.99
N LEU A 59 -2.87 -38.60 -16.72
CA LEU A 59 -1.61 -38.90 -16.02
C LEU A 59 -1.15 -40.33 -16.33
N PRO A 60 0.14 -40.54 -16.62
CA PRO A 60 0.67 -41.88 -16.78
C PRO A 60 0.62 -42.67 -15.46
N PRO A 61 0.59 -44.01 -15.47
CA PRO A 61 0.50 -44.84 -14.26
C PRO A 61 1.62 -44.61 -13.24
N ARG A 62 2.79 -44.16 -13.70
CA ARG A 62 3.90 -43.67 -12.88
C ARG A 62 4.27 -42.29 -13.39
N PHE A 63 3.74 -41.26 -12.74
CA PHE A 63 4.00 -39.86 -13.11
C PHE A 63 4.95 -39.20 -12.11
N ASN A 64 5.72 -38.23 -12.58
CA ASN A 64 6.60 -37.40 -11.76
C ASN A 64 5.95 -36.03 -11.45
N ALA A 65 6.66 -35.17 -10.72
CA ALA A 65 6.13 -33.85 -10.36
C ALA A 65 5.91 -32.92 -11.57
N GLU A 66 6.68 -33.11 -12.65
CA GLU A 66 6.58 -32.33 -13.89
C GLU A 66 5.32 -32.70 -14.68
N ASP A 67 5.04 -33.99 -14.84
CA ASP A 67 3.82 -34.51 -15.45
C ASP A 67 2.57 -33.96 -14.73
N LEU A 68 2.58 -33.99 -13.40
CA LEU A 68 1.52 -33.42 -12.58
C LEU A 68 1.38 -31.91 -12.81
N CYS A 69 2.49 -31.17 -12.89
CA CYS A 69 2.48 -29.74 -13.14
C CYS A 69 1.91 -29.39 -14.52
N GLY A 70 2.23 -30.18 -15.55
CA GLY A 70 1.67 -30.04 -16.88
C GLY A 70 0.15 -30.15 -16.86
N VAL A 71 -0.39 -31.18 -16.19
CA VAL A 71 -1.85 -31.36 -16.07
C VAL A 71 -2.48 -30.23 -15.23
N LEU A 72 -1.88 -29.86 -14.09
CA LEU A 72 -2.35 -28.75 -13.24
C LEU A 72 -2.34 -27.40 -13.96
N TYR A 73 -1.45 -27.21 -14.93
CA TYR A 73 -1.36 -25.97 -15.70
C TYR A 73 -2.63 -25.70 -16.50
N PHE A 74 -3.11 -26.72 -17.23
CA PHE A 74 -4.29 -26.65 -18.08
C PHE A 74 -5.62 -26.77 -17.31
N GLN A 75 -5.60 -27.15 -16.03
CA GLN A 75 -6.82 -27.21 -15.23
C GLN A 75 -7.25 -25.84 -14.71
N ASP A 76 -8.42 -25.37 -15.15
CA ASP A 76 -8.98 -24.08 -14.72
C ASP A 76 -9.82 -24.17 -13.45
N ASP A 77 -10.41 -25.34 -13.18
CA ASP A 77 -11.23 -25.53 -11.98
C ASP A 77 -10.33 -25.68 -10.73
N PRO A 78 -10.42 -24.75 -9.76
CA PRO A 78 -9.57 -24.76 -8.58
C PRO A 78 -9.85 -25.92 -7.62
N TYR A 79 -11.06 -26.47 -7.60
CA TYR A 79 -11.39 -27.64 -6.77
C TYR A 79 -10.84 -28.92 -7.40
N VAL A 80 -10.95 -29.07 -8.72
CA VAL A 80 -10.32 -30.18 -9.44
C VAL A 80 -8.80 -30.13 -9.30
N CYS A 81 -8.19 -28.95 -9.36
CA CYS A 81 -6.74 -28.79 -9.10
C CYS A 81 -6.35 -29.26 -7.69
N LEU A 82 -7.14 -28.91 -6.68
CA LEU A 82 -6.88 -29.29 -5.28
C LEU A 82 -7.02 -30.79 -5.08
N GLU A 83 -8.08 -31.40 -5.63
CA GLU A 83 -8.29 -32.85 -5.53
C GLU A 83 -7.24 -33.63 -6.32
N LEU A 84 -6.83 -33.15 -7.50
CA LEU A 84 -5.73 -33.78 -8.25
C LEU A 84 -4.42 -33.74 -7.46
N PHE A 85 -4.14 -32.63 -6.80
CA PHE A 85 -2.99 -32.50 -5.91
C PHE A 85 -3.05 -33.46 -4.72
N ASN A 86 -4.22 -33.60 -4.09
CA ASN A 86 -4.42 -34.55 -3.00
C ASN A 86 -4.31 -36.01 -3.46
N TYR A 87 -4.87 -36.34 -4.63
CA TYR A 87 -4.78 -37.65 -5.26
C TYR A 87 -3.32 -38.03 -5.53
N ALA A 88 -2.52 -37.09 -6.06
CA ALA A 88 -1.10 -37.31 -6.28
C ALA A 88 -0.33 -37.60 -4.98
N SER A 89 -0.67 -36.92 -3.88
CA SER A 89 -0.09 -37.18 -2.56
C SER A 89 -0.36 -38.60 -2.02
N GLN A 90 -1.41 -39.26 -2.49
CA GLN A 90 -1.77 -40.62 -2.07
C GLN A 90 -1.03 -41.70 -2.87
N GLN A 91 -0.40 -41.34 -3.99
CA GLN A 91 0.27 -42.31 -4.85
C GLN A 91 1.57 -42.82 -4.22
N PRO A 92 1.84 -44.13 -4.31
CA PRO A 92 3.05 -44.71 -3.75
C PRO A 92 4.29 -44.13 -4.44
N ARG A 93 5.29 -43.72 -3.65
CA ARG A 93 6.57 -43.13 -4.09
C ARG A 93 6.49 -41.74 -4.75
N PHE A 94 5.31 -41.13 -4.86
CA PHE A 94 5.18 -39.76 -5.32
C PHE A 94 5.47 -38.77 -4.19
N ARG A 95 6.17 -37.68 -4.50
CA ARG A 95 6.38 -36.55 -3.59
C ARG A 95 6.23 -35.25 -4.37
N HIS A 96 5.53 -34.29 -3.77
CA HIS A 96 5.37 -32.96 -4.34
C HIS A 96 6.68 -32.17 -4.29
N GLU A 97 6.85 -31.31 -5.29
CA GLU A 97 7.95 -30.37 -5.42
C GLU A 97 7.42 -28.93 -5.43
N VAL A 98 8.32 -27.95 -5.31
CA VAL A 98 7.96 -26.52 -5.29
C VAL A 98 7.02 -26.10 -6.43
N PRO A 99 7.18 -26.56 -7.69
CA PRO A 99 6.27 -26.20 -8.79
C PRO A 99 4.82 -26.65 -8.58
N SER A 100 4.57 -27.83 -8.02
CA SER A 100 3.20 -28.33 -7.82
C SER A 100 2.47 -27.52 -6.74
N TYR A 101 3.17 -27.20 -5.63
CA TYR A 101 2.66 -26.28 -4.60
C TYR A 101 2.39 -24.89 -5.16
N TYR A 102 3.30 -24.36 -5.97
CA TYR A 102 3.16 -23.04 -6.59
C TYR A 102 1.93 -22.96 -7.47
N MET A 103 1.69 -23.96 -8.32
CA MET A 103 0.55 -23.99 -9.22
C MET A 103 -0.79 -24.07 -8.48
N VAL A 104 -0.90 -24.93 -7.48
CA VAL A 104 -2.14 -25.05 -6.69
C VAL A 104 -2.42 -23.78 -5.91
N ILE A 105 -1.43 -23.21 -5.23
CA ILE A 105 -1.59 -21.93 -4.51
C ILE A 105 -1.99 -20.81 -5.46
N LYS A 106 -1.42 -20.75 -6.66
CA LYS A 106 -1.78 -19.77 -7.68
C LYS A 106 -3.25 -19.90 -8.10
N LYS A 107 -3.73 -21.11 -8.34
CA LYS A 107 -5.12 -21.39 -8.77
C LYS A 107 -6.10 -21.09 -7.63
N LEU A 108 -5.84 -21.57 -6.41
CA LEU A 108 -6.67 -21.29 -5.23
C LEU A 108 -6.71 -19.79 -4.89
N GLY A 109 -5.57 -19.11 -4.92
CA GLY A 109 -5.47 -17.69 -4.66
C GLY A 109 -6.23 -16.83 -5.68
N ARG A 110 -6.19 -17.19 -6.96
CA ARG A 110 -7.01 -16.54 -8.02
C ARG A 110 -8.51 -16.75 -7.80
N ALA A 111 -8.90 -17.94 -7.37
CA ALA A 111 -10.28 -18.29 -7.02
C ALA A 111 -10.74 -17.73 -5.66
N LYS A 112 -9.86 -17.04 -4.91
CA LYS A 112 -10.12 -16.52 -3.55
C LYS A 112 -10.50 -17.60 -2.53
N LEU A 113 -10.09 -18.85 -2.76
CA LEU A 113 -10.31 -20.01 -1.88
C LEU A 113 -9.22 -20.05 -0.80
N TYR A 114 -9.24 -19.08 0.11
CA TYR A 114 -8.17 -18.90 1.09
C TYR A 114 -8.13 -19.99 2.17
N ASP A 115 -9.25 -20.63 2.48
CA ASP A 115 -9.30 -21.68 3.51
C ASP A 115 -8.71 -23.00 3.00
N GLU A 116 -8.93 -23.32 1.73
CA GLU A 116 -8.25 -24.39 1.00
C GLU A 116 -6.75 -24.09 0.89
N MET A 117 -6.40 -22.86 0.53
CA MET A 117 -5.02 -22.40 0.45
C MET A 117 -4.28 -22.55 1.80
N ASP A 118 -4.94 -22.29 2.94
CA ASP A 118 -4.35 -22.52 4.27
C ASP A 118 -3.95 -23.99 4.49
N GLY A 119 -4.73 -24.94 3.95
CA GLY A 119 -4.41 -26.36 4.01
C GLY A 119 -3.09 -26.66 3.31
N ILE A 120 -2.89 -26.11 2.11
CA ILE A 120 -1.66 -26.27 1.33
C ILE A 120 -0.48 -25.55 2.01
N VAL A 121 -0.69 -24.34 2.53
CA VAL A 121 0.35 -23.58 3.26
C VAL A 121 0.83 -24.33 4.50
N LYS A 122 -0.08 -24.99 5.24
CA LYS A 122 0.28 -25.84 6.38
C LYS A 122 1.14 -27.04 5.96
N GLN A 123 0.86 -27.66 4.82
CA GLN A 123 1.70 -28.72 4.28
C GLN A 123 3.10 -28.21 3.93
N VAL A 124 3.21 -27.04 3.30
CA VAL A 124 4.51 -26.42 3.02
C VAL A 124 5.28 -26.15 4.30
N PHE A 125 4.63 -25.63 5.36
CA PHE A 125 5.31 -25.36 6.63
C PHE A 125 5.75 -26.64 7.36
N ALA A 126 5.09 -27.76 7.11
CA ALA A 126 5.41 -29.04 7.73
C ALA A 126 6.61 -29.75 7.08
N ILE A 127 6.98 -29.39 5.84
CA ILE A 127 8.06 -30.03 5.10
C ILE A 127 9.26 -29.07 5.00
N PRO A 128 10.32 -29.25 5.80
CA PRO A 128 11.43 -28.29 5.90
C PRO A 128 12.22 -28.07 4.60
N THR A 129 12.14 -29.01 3.65
CA THR A 129 12.85 -28.96 2.37
C THR A 129 12.07 -28.26 1.26
N ILE A 130 10.79 -27.96 1.47
CA ILE A 130 9.90 -27.39 0.46
C ILE A 130 9.70 -25.91 0.76
N GLY A 131 10.32 -25.06 -0.05
CA GLY A 131 10.18 -23.62 0.05
C GLY A 131 11.01 -22.90 -0.99
N SER A 132 10.51 -21.78 -1.48
CA SER A 132 11.25 -20.84 -2.31
C SER A 132 10.78 -19.42 -2.06
N VAL A 133 11.66 -18.44 -2.31
CA VAL A 133 11.31 -17.01 -2.19
C VAL A 133 10.10 -16.67 -3.06
N ALA A 134 10.01 -17.24 -4.27
CA ALA A 134 8.90 -17.04 -5.18
C ALA A 134 7.58 -17.63 -4.63
N LEU A 135 7.63 -18.83 -4.05
CA LEU A 135 6.47 -19.50 -3.48
C LEU A 135 5.91 -18.73 -2.26
N PHE A 136 6.77 -18.34 -1.32
CA PHE A 136 6.33 -17.56 -0.15
C PHE A 136 5.81 -16.17 -0.54
N ASN A 137 6.48 -15.49 -1.48
CA ASN A 137 6.01 -14.19 -1.99
C ASN A 137 4.65 -14.32 -2.69
N MET A 138 4.39 -15.43 -3.39
CA MET A 138 3.10 -15.70 -3.98
C MET A 138 2.01 -15.89 -2.92
N MET A 139 2.28 -16.69 -1.88
CA MET A 139 1.35 -16.88 -0.76
C MET A 139 1.02 -15.54 -0.08
N ILE A 140 2.05 -14.76 0.27
CA ILE A 140 1.89 -13.43 0.87
C ILE A 140 1.05 -12.53 -0.05
N CYS A 141 1.38 -12.46 -1.34
CA CYS A 141 0.67 -11.63 -2.31
C CYS A 141 -0.83 -11.98 -2.39
N PHE A 142 -1.20 -13.26 -2.43
CA PHE A 142 -2.62 -13.66 -2.48
C PHE A 142 -3.35 -13.36 -1.16
N TYR A 143 -2.74 -13.64 0.00
CA TYR A 143 -3.35 -13.28 1.28
C TYR A 143 -3.52 -11.77 1.44
N VAL A 144 -2.53 -10.99 0.98
CA VAL A 144 -2.59 -9.52 0.93
C VAL A 144 -3.75 -9.05 0.04
N LYS A 145 -3.88 -9.58 -1.18
CA LYS A 145 -5.00 -9.26 -2.09
C LYS A 145 -6.36 -9.60 -1.47
N GLY A 146 -6.42 -10.65 -0.66
CA GLY A 146 -7.61 -11.05 0.10
C GLY A 146 -7.83 -10.31 1.42
N ARG A 147 -7.01 -9.31 1.76
CA ARG A 147 -6.96 -8.62 3.07
C ARG A 147 -6.84 -9.56 4.27
N LYS A 148 -6.25 -10.75 4.09
CA LYS A 148 -5.96 -11.72 5.15
C LYS A 148 -4.57 -11.46 5.74
N LEU A 149 -4.37 -10.26 6.31
CA LEU A 149 -3.06 -9.77 6.77
C LEU A 149 -2.41 -10.68 7.82
N THR A 150 -3.19 -11.26 8.73
CA THR A 150 -2.69 -12.20 9.75
C THR A 150 -2.07 -13.44 9.13
N ARG A 151 -2.69 -13.99 8.07
CA ARG A 151 -2.16 -15.14 7.33
C ARG A 151 -0.88 -14.78 6.57
N ALA A 152 -0.85 -13.61 5.93
CA ALA A 152 0.34 -13.10 5.25
C ALA A 152 1.55 -12.93 6.20
N VAL A 153 1.33 -12.33 7.38
CA VAL A 153 2.38 -12.15 8.40
C VAL A 153 2.88 -13.50 8.95
N ASN A 154 1.99 -14.50 9.08
CA ASN A 154 2.39 -15.84 9.51
C ASN A 154 3.33 -16.50 8.48
N VAL A 155 3.03 -16.38 7.18
CA VAL A 155 3.92 -16.86 6.10
C VAL A 155 5.26 -16.14 6.15
N PHE A 156 5.27 -14.82 6.28
CA PHE A 156 6.50 -14.04 6.41
C PHE A 156 7.35 -14.47 7.61
N ARG A 157 6.72 -14.69 8.78
CA ARG A 157 7.44 -15.14 9.99
C ARG A 157 8.05 -16.53 9.79
N HIS A 158 7.34 -17.44 9.12
CA HIS A 158 7.86 -18.75 8.80
C HIS A 158 9.05 -18.65 7.83
N MET A 159 8.92 -17.87 6.75
CA MET A 159 9.98 -17.60 5.78
C MET A 159 11.25 -17.08 6.47
N ARG A 160 11.13 -16.18 7.45
CA ARG A 160 12.29 -15.65 8.20
C ARG A 160 12.93 -16.69 9.14
N LYS A 161 12.13 -17.53 9.79
CA LYS A 161 12.63 -18.56 10.72
C LYS A 161 13.28 -19.75 9.98
N SER A 162 12.86 -20.01 8.75
CA SER A 162 13.37 -21.12 7.95
C SER A 162 14.77 -20.79 7.42
N ALA A 163 15.78 -20.98 8.26
CA ALA A 163 17.19 -20.82 7.91
C ALA A 163 17.70 -21.88 6.91
N VAL A 164 16.95 -22.97 6.74
CA VAL A 164 17.37 -24.22 6.08
C VAL A 164 17.43 -24.14 4.56
N LEU A 165 16.74 -23.18 3.92
CA LEU A 165 16.56 -23.15 2.46
C LEU A 165 17.13 -21.91 1.75
N GLY A 166 17.88 -21.04 2.45
CA GLY A 166 18.28 -19.74 1.88
C GLY A 166 17.08 -18.84 1.49
N CYS A 167 15.87 -19.19 1.93
CA CYS A 167 14.63 -18.49 1.62
C CYS A 167 14.43 -17.25 2.49
N ARG A 168 15.41 -16.34 2.47
CA ARG A 168 15.33 -15.09 3.23
C ARG A 168 14.33 -14.13 2.59
N PRO A 169 13.55 -13.38 3.39
CA PRO A 169 12.72 -12.31 2.86
C PRO A 169 13.55 -11.39 1.97
N SER A 170 13.01 -11.03 0.81
CA SER A 170 13.66 -10.06 -0.08
C SER A 170 12.98 -8.70 0.04
N ILE A 171 13.57 -7.68 -0.58
CA ILE A 171 12.96 -6.36 -0.69
C ILE A 171 11.53 -6.43 -1.26
N ARG A 172 11.29 -7.34 -2.21
CA ARG A 172 9.95 -7.60 -2.77
C ARG A 172 8.98 -8.10 -1.71
N THR A 173 9.42 -8.96 -0.79
CA THR A 173 8.60 -9.48 0.32
C THR A 173 8.13 -8.34 1.22
N TYR A 174 9.06 -7.46 1.61
CA TYR A 174 8.76 -6.29 2.43
C TYR A 174 7.85 -5.29 1.71
N ASN A 175 8.13 -4.98 0.45
CA ASN A 175 7.31 -4.07 -0.37
C ASN A 175 5.87 -4.57 -0.54
N LEU A 176 5.66 -5.89 -0.69
CA LEU A 176 4.32 -6.49 -0.69
C LEU A 176 3.58 -6.26 0.64
N LEU A 177 4.28 -6.41 1.77
CA LEU A 177 3.69 -6.20 3.09
C LEU A 177 3.41 -4.72 3.35
N PHE A 178 4.33 -3.81 3.04
CA PHE A 178 4.12 -2.36 3.18
C PHE A 178 2.94 -1.88 2.36
N GLY A 179 2.92 -2.25 1.07
CA GLY A 179 1.80 -1.93 0.18
C GLY A 179 0.48 -2.50 0.70
N SER A 180 0.47 -3.69 1.29
CA SER A 180 -0.75 -4.29 1.86
C SER A 180 -1.32 -3.52 3.05
N LEU A 181 -0.46 -3.09 3.95
CA LEU A 181 -0.82 -2.43 5.20
C LEU A 181 -1.27 -0.99 4.97
N LEU A 182 -0.73 -0.34 3.93
CA LEU A 182 -0.99 1.06 3.59
C LEU A 182 -1.89 1.23 2.35
N SER A 183 -2.51 0.16 1.83
CA SER A 183 -3.37 0.25 0.62
C SER A 183 -4.88 0.35 0.88
N LYS A 184 -5.49 1.21 0.05
CA LYS A 184 -6.92 1.31 -0.29
C LYS A 184 -7.89 1.71 0.84
N GLY A 185 -7.48 2.58 1.74
CA GLY A 185 -8.43 3.35 2.53
C GLY A 185 -7.79 4.66 2.96
N SER A 186 -8.39 5.79 2.59
CA SER A 186 -8.10 7.10 3.21
C SER A 186 -8.66 7.17 4.64
N ASN A 187 -8.74 6.03 5.33
CA ASN A 187 -9.18 5.99 6.71
C ASN A 187 -7.95 6.18 7.58
N THR A 188 -7.76 7.42 8.03
CA THR A 188 -6.68 7.87 8.91
C THR A 188 -6.51 6.94 10.12
N TYR A 189 -7.60 6.40 10.68
CA TYR A 189 -7.53 5.47 11.81
C TYR A 189 -6.87 4.13 11.43
N ILE A 190 -7.22 3.58 10.26
CA ILE A 190 -6.64 2.33 9.75
C ILE A 190 -5.15 2.52 9.48
N ASN A 191 -4.77 3.63 8.84
CA ASN A 191 -3.37 3.92 8.54
C ASN A 191 -2.57 4.11 9.84
N ARG A 192 -3.11 4.84 10.82
CA ARG A 192 -2.47 5.01 12.13
C ARG A 192 -2.29 3.69 12.87
N MET A 193 -3.28 2.79 12.82
CA MET A 193 -3.21 1.47 13.46
C MET A 193 -2.11 0.59 12.83
N TYR A 194 -1.98 0.60 11.50
CA TYR A 194 -1.00 -0.23 10.81
C TYR A 194 0.39 0.41 10.69
N MET A 195 0.52 1.73 10.87
CA MET A 195 1.80 2.43 10.72
C MET A 195 2.86 1.91 11.70
N GLU A 196 2.48 1.57 12.93
CA GLU A 196 3.41 0.98 13.90
C GLU A 196 3.91 -0.39 13.43
N THR A 197 3.06 -1.18 12.79
CA THR A 197 3.45 -2.47 12.20
C THR A 197 4.39 -2.27 11.02
N VAL A 198 4.09 -1.29 10.15
CA VAL A 198 4.93 -0.94 9.00
C VAL A 198 6.31 -0.46 9.47
N ARG A 199 6.36 0.38 10.52
CA ARG A 199 7.61 0.84 11.14
C ARG A 199 8.43 -0.32 11.69
N CYS A 200 7.80 -1.26 12.39
CA CYS A 200 8.47 -2.47 12.87
C CYS A 200 9.02 -3.32 11.71
N LEU A 201 8.25 -3.52 10.64
CA LEU A 201 8.68 -4.24 9.45
C LEU A 201 9.84 -3.54 8.74
N PHE A 202 9.82 -2.21 8.65
CA PHE A 202 10.90 -1.43 8.05
C PHE A 202 12.20 -1.53 8.87
N LYS A 203 12.10 -1.40 10.20
CA LYS A 203 13.25 -1.64 11.09
C LYS A 203 13.81 -3.04 10.88
N GLN A 204 12.92 -4.03 10.83
CA GLN A 204 13.31 -5.42 10.63
C GLN A 204 13.98 -5.65 9.27
N MET A 205 13.53 -4.99 8.21
CA MET A 205 14.18 -5.04 6.90
C MET A 205 15.63 -4.55 6.96
N VAL A 206 15.87 -3.44 7.68
CA VAL A 206 17.22 -2.90 7.90
C VAL A 206 18.05 -3.82 8.78
N ASP A 207 17.47 -4.36 9.87
CA ASP A 207 18.14 -5.31 10.77
C ASP A 207 18.50 -6.63 10.04
N ASP A 208 17.69 -7.05 9.07
CA ASP A 208 17.95 -8.21 8.20
C ASP A 208 19.03 -7.91 7.13
N GLY A 209 19.57 -6.69 7.08
CA GLY A 209 20.61 -6.25 6.14
C GLY A 209 20.09 -5.98 4.73
N ILE A 210 18.78 -5.75 4.56
CA ILE A 210 18.16 -5.48 3.26
C ILE A 210 18.07 -3.97 3.09
N GLU A 211 18.76 -3.45 2.07
CA GLU A 211 18.77 -2.02 1.77
C GLU A 211 17.39 -1.55 1.28
N PRO A 212 16.80 -0.52 1.91
CA PRO A 212 15.55 0.07 1.44
C PRO A 212 15.69 0.71 0.06
N ASP A 213 14.77 0.41 -0.85
CA ASP A 213 14.67 1.10 -2.14
C ASP A 213 13.79 2.35 -2.05
N ILE A 214 13.76 3.10 -3.16
CA ILE A 214 12.92 4.30 -3.31
C ILE A 214 11.44 4.00 -3.03
N PHE A 215 10.96 2.79 -3.37
CA PHE A 215 9.60 2.38 -3.10
C PHE A 215 9.34 2.20 -1.60
N SER A 216 10.24 1.52 -0.89
CA SER A 216 10.17 1.30 0.56
C SER A 216 10.15 2.64 1.30
N LEU A 217 11.08 3.53 0.97
CA LEU A 217 11.20 4.85 1.60
C LEU A 217 9.99 5.75 1.32
N ASN A 218 9.52 5.79 0.07
CA ASN A 218 8.30 6.52 -0.27
C ASN A 218 7.06 5.95 0.40
N THR A 219 7.02 4.63 0.61
CA THR A 219 5.93 3.99 1.33
C THR A 219 5.94 4.38 2.81
N MET A 220 7.12 4.48 3.43
CA MET A 220 7.27 5.00 4.79
C MET A 220 6.82 6.47 4.89
N ILE A 221 7.29 7.33 3.98
CA ILE A 221 6.90 8.74 3.92
C ILE A 221 5.38 8.84 3.81
N LYS A 222 4.78 8.18 2.82
CA LYS A 222 3.32 8.17 2.62
C LYS A 222 2.58 7.69 3.86
N GLY A 223 3.02 6.59 4.48
CA GLY A 223 2.38 6.03 5.68
C GLY A 223 2.41 6.99 6.88
N TYR A 224 3.53 7.69 7.10
CA TYR A 224 3.63 8.71 8.14
C TYR A 224 2.73 9.92 7.84
N ILE A 225 2.66 10.38 6.59
CA ILE A 225 1.76 11.48 6.19
C ILE A 225 0.29 11.10 6.39
N ASP A 226 -0.11 9.92 5.92
CA ASP A 226 -1.46 9.38 6.08
C ASP A 226 -1.84 9.15 7.57
N SER A 227 -0.85 9.11 8.46
CA SER A 227 -1.01 8.95 9.91
C SER A 227 -0.77 10.25 10.69
N LEU A 228 -0.66 11.39 10.02
CA LEU A 228 -0.41 12.74 10.60
C LEU A 228 0.92 12.88 11.36
N HIS A 229 1.91 12.06 11.05
CA HIS A 229 3.26 12.06 11.63
C HIS A 229 4.30 12.72 10.68
N VAL A 230 4.03 13.95 10.25
CA VAL A 230 4.84 14.64 9.20
C VAL A 230 6.32 14.79 9.57
N ASN A 231 6.65 15.01 10.85
CA ASN A 231 8.06 15.12 11.27
C ASN A 231 8.83 13.81 11.10
N ASP A 232 8.20 12.66 11.32
CA ASP A 232 8.82 11.35 11.06
C ASP A 232 9.00 11.12 9.56
N ALA A 233 8.05 11.59 8.73
CA ALA A 233 8.17 11.57 7.28
C ALA A 233 9.36 12.42 6.78
N LEU A 234 9.51 13.65 7.30
CA LEU A 234 10.65 14.53 7.01
C LEU A 234 11.98 13.90 7.44
N ARG A 235 12.01 13.22 8.60
CA ARG A 235 13.20 12.49 9.04
C ARG A 235 13.62 11.41 8.04
N ILE A 236 12.66 10.59 7.57
CA ILE A 236 12.94 9.59 6.54
C ILE A 236 13.47 10.25 5.27
N PHE A 237 12.83 11.34 4.82
CA PHE A 237 13.23 12.08 3.62
C PHE A 237 14.67 12.60 3.67
N HIS A 238 15.08 13.22 4.78
CA HIS A 238 16.46 13.68 4.95
C HIS A 238 17.47 12.51 5.06
N GLN A 239 17.04 11.37 5.59
CA GLN A 239 17.87 10.16 5.66
C GLN A 239 18.02 9.44 4.32
N MET A 240 17.14 9.66 3.34
CA MET A 240 17.15 8.90 2.07
C MET A 240 18.53 8.94 1.40
N ALA A 241 19.08 10.13 1.18
CA ALA A 241 20.36 10.27 0.46
C ALA A 241 21.57 9.93 1.34
N VAL A 242 21.55 10.32 2.61
CA VAL A 242 22.72 10.26 3.51
C VAL A 242 22.88 8.88 4.16
N VAL A 243 21.77 8.26 4.58
CA VAL A 243 21.77 6.99 5.33
C VAL A 243 21.51 5.81 4.40
N TYR A 244 20.59 5.96 3.45
CA TYR A 244 20.13 4.86 2.58
C TYR A 244 20.68 4.94 1.16
N SER A 245 21.55 5.92 0.86
CA SER A 245 22.13 6.13 -0.48
C SER A 245 21.09 6.20 -1.61
N CYS A 246 19.86 6.62 -1.29
CA CYS A 246 18.72 6.65 -2.19
C CYS A 246 18.24 8.09 -2.36
N LYS A 247 18.22 8.61 -3.59
CA LYS A 247 17.80 10.01 -3.82
C LYS A 247 16.27 10.13 -3.81
N PRO A 248 15.69 11.17 -3.18
CA PRO A 248 14.27 11.47 -3.28
C PRO A 248 13.83 11.68 -4.74
N ASN A 249 12.59 11.30 -5.04
CA ASN A 249 11.97 11.51 -6.35
C ASN A 249 10.71 12.36 -6.23
N SER A 250 10.02 12.63 -7.34
CA SER A 250 8.78 13.42 -7.36
C SER A 250 7.77 12.99 -6.29
N ASN A 251 7.54 11.69 -6.14
CA ASN A 251 6.58 11.17 -5.16
C ASN A 251 6.99 11.50 -3.71
N SER A 252 8.28 11.46 -3.40
CA SER A 252 8.80 11.82 -2.07
C SER A 252 8.41 13.26 -1.69
N TYR A 253 8.60 14.20 -2.63
CA TYR A 253 8.23 15.60 -2.45
C TYR A 253 6.71 15.77 -2.39
N ASP A 254 5.97 15.18 -3.34
CA ASP A 254 4.52 15.29 -3.42
C ASP A 254 3.83 14.88 -2.10
N TYR A 255 4.28 13.79 -1.47
CA TYR A 255 3.73 13.35 -0.19
C TYR A 255 4.00 14.34 0.95
N LEU A 256 5.21 14.87 1.03
CA LEU A 256 5.59 15.82 2.08
C LEU A 256 4.89 17.17 1.92
N ILE A 257 4.83 17.70 0.69
CA ILE A 257 4.12 18.94 0.37
C ILE A 257 2.67 18.80 0.80
N HIS A 258 2.00 17.72 0.39
CA HIS A 258 0.62 17.46 0.78
C HIS A 258 0.45 17.42 2.31
N GLY A 259 1.28 16.65 3.02
CA GLY A 259 1.14 16.52 4.47
C GLY A 259 1.48 17.77 5.27
N LEU A 260 2.45 18.58 4.81
CA LEU A 260 2.76 19.87 5.40
C LEU A 260 1.59 20.86 5.23
N CYS A 261 0.99 20.91 4.04
CA CYS A 261 -0.23 21.69 3.78
C CYS A 261 -1.38 21.25 4.71
N CYS A 262 -1.62 19.95 4.84
CA CYS A 262 -2.67 19.43 5.73
C CYS A 262 -2.44 19.76 7.21
N GLN A 263 -1.21 20.06 7.63
CA GLN A 263 -0.88 20.51 8.98
C GLN A 263 -0.77 22.04 9.10
N GLY A 264 -1.12 22.81 8.06
CA GLY A 264 -1.02 24.27 8.06
C GLY A 264 0.43 24.79 8.03
N ARG A 265 1.41 23.93 7.74
CA ARG A 265 2.83 24.32 7.64
C ARG A 265 3.17 24.82 6.23
N THR A 266 2.38 25.77 5.74
CA THR A 266 2.40 26.25 4.35
C THR A 266 3.78 26.74 3.91
N ARG A 267 4.51 27.45 4.78
CA ARG A 267 5.87 27.94 4.48
C ARG A 267 6.84 26.79 4.16
N ASN A 268 6.89 25.76 5.00
CA ASN A 268 7.74 24.59 4.76
C ASN A 268 7.32 23.83 3.49
N ALA A 269 6.01 23.77 3.20
CA ALA A 269 5.51 23.17 1.97
C ALA A 269 5.99 23.94 0.72
N ARG A 270 6.01 25.28 0.78
CA ARG A 270 6.54 26.15 -0.29
C ARG A 270 8.04 25.97 -0.49
N GLU A 271 8.81 25.87 0.59
CA GLU A 271 10.26 25.62 0.52
C GLU A 271 10.55 24.28 -0.20
N LEU A 272 9.83 23.20 0.14
CA LEU A 272 9.96 21.91 -0.56
C LEU A 272 9.46 21.94 -2.01
N TYR A 273 8.42 22.73 -2.30
CA TYR A 273 7.93 22.94 -3.65
C TYR A 273 8.97 23.60 -4.56
N GLU A 274 9.62 24.66 -4.09
CA GLU A 274 10.69 25.31 -4.85
C GLU A 274 11.92 24.41 -4.98
N GLU A 275 12.29 23.66 -3.94
CA GLU A 275 13.36 22.66 -4.03
C GLU A 275 13.04 21.58 -5.08
N MET A 276 11.79 21.09 -5.11
CA MET A 276 11.31 20.12 -6.09
C MET A 276 11.45 20.65 -7.52
N LYS A 277 11.07 21.90 -7.77
CA LYS A 277 11.19 22.57 -9.07
C LYS A 277 12.65 22.80 -9.48
N ASN A 278 13.50 23.24 -8.57
CA ASN A 278 14.93 23.43 -8.81
C ASN A 278 15.65 22.13 -9.18
N LYS A 279 15.13 20.97 -8.73
CA LYS A 279 15.59 19.64 -9.13
C LYS A 279 14.98 19.11 -10.42
N GLY A 280 14.15 19.92 -11.11
CA GLY A 280 13.53 19.58 -12.38
C GLY A 280 12.29 18.69 -12.26
N PHE A 281 11.74 18.49 -11.06
CA PHE A 281 10.51 17.73 -10.89
C PHE A 281 9.28 18.63 -11.08
N VAL A 282 8.20 18.03 -11.60
CA VAL A 282 6.91 18.72 -11.78
C VAL A 282 5.91 18.16 -10.76
N PRO A 283 5.39 18.99 -9.84
CA PRO A 283 4.42 18.57 -8.84
C PRO A 283 3.23 17.81 -9.43
N SER A 284 2.72 16.86 -8.66
CA SER A 284 1.47 16.17 -8.94
C SER A 284 0.28 17.11 -8.75
N GLY A 285 -0.86 16.80 -9.39
CA GLY A 285 -2.08 17.58 -9.19
C GLY A 285 -2.51 17.64 -7.71
N LYS A 286 -2.31 16.55 -6.96
CA LYS A 286 -2.59 16.52 -5.52
C LYS A 286 -1.71 17.49 -4.73
N ALA A 287 -0.42 17.58 -5.05
CA ALA A 287 0.49 18.52 -4.39
C ALA A 287 0.13 19.97 -4.72
N TYR A 288 -0.16 20.26 -5.99
CA TYR A 288 -0.65 21.59 -6.41
C TYR A 288 -1.93 21.98 -5.66
N ASN A 289 -2.97 21.14 -5.68
CA ASN A 289 -4.23 21.41 -4.99
C ASN A 289 -4.01 21.65 -3.49
N SER A 290 -3.13 20.88 -2.86
CA SER A 290 -2.80 21.04 -1.44
C SER A 290 -2.12 22.38 -1.15
N LEU A 291 -1.20 22.83 -2.00
CA LEU A 291 -0.56 24.13 -1.88
C LEU A 291 -1.55 25.27 -2.08
N VAL A 292 -2.33 25.24 -3.17
CA VAL A 292 -3.34 26.27 -3.48
C VAL A 292 -4.30 26.44 -2.31
N ASN A 293 -4.85 25.32 -1.80
CA ASN A 293 -5.78 25.36 -0.66
C ASN A 293 -5.11 25.89 0.61
N SER A 294 -3.89 25.43 0.93
CA SER A 294 -3.16 25.85 2.14
C SER A 294 -2.76 27.32 2.11
N LEU A 295 -2.50 27.88 0.93
CA LEU A 295 -2.21 29.30 0.71
C LEU A 295 -3.47 30.15 0.82
N ALA A 296 -4.56 29.70 0.18
CA ALA A 296 -5.85 30.36 0.26
C ALA A 296 -6.31 30.48 1.72
N MET A 297 -6.28 29.37 2.48
CA MET A 297 -6.63 29.35 3.91
C MET A 297 -5.72 30.23 4.77
N GLY A 298 -4.49 30.50 4.31
CA GLY A 298 -3.56 31.43 4.96
C GLY A 298 -3.76 32.89 4.56
N GLY A 299 -4.71 33.20 3.66
CA GLY A 299 -4.95 34.54 3.12
C GLY A 299 -3.93 34.98 2.05
N GLU A 300 -3.02 34.10 1.62
CA GLU A 300 -1.99 34.40 0.61
C GLU A 300 -2.54 34.19 -0.82
N PHE A 301 -3.57 34.95 -1.19
CA PHE A 301 -4.35 34.71 -2.41
C PHE A 301 -3.58 34.91 -3.71
N GLU A 302 -2.75 35.94 -3.80
CA GLU A 302 -1.95 36.22 -5.00
C GLU A 302 -1.01 35.05 -5.32
N GLU A 303 -0.43 34.45 -4.27
CA GLU A 303 0.42 33.26 -4.39
C GLU A 303 -0.39 32.03 -4.79
N ALA A 304 -1.55 31.82 -4.16
CA ALA A 304 -2.46 30.71 -4.48
C ALA A 304 -2.88 30.75 -5.96
N VAL A 305 -3.25 31.92 -6.47
CA VAL A 305 -3.62 32.14 -7.87
C VAL A 305 -2.43 31.90 -8.80
N ARG A 306 -1.22 32.34 -8.42
CA ARG A 306 -0.01 32.07 -9.21
C ARG A 306 0.26 30.57 -9.36
N ILE A 307 0.19 29.82 -8.26
CA ILE A 307 0.38 28.37 -8.29
C ILE A 307 -0.73 27.67 -9.08
N LEU A 308 -1.97 28.15 -8.99
CA LEU A 308 -3.10 27.66 -9.79
C LEU A 308 -2.86 27.84 -11.30
N TRP A 309 -2.30 28.99 -11.71
CA TRP A 309 -1.92 29.21 -13.10
C TRP A 309 -0.79 28.30 -13.55
N GLU A 310 0.26 28.16 -12.73
CA GLU A 310 1.36 27.23 -13.03
C GLU A 310 0.84 25.79 -13.21
N MET A 311 -0.06 25.35 -12.32
CA MET A 311 -0.69 24.03 -12.40
C MET A 311 -1.38 23.79 -13.75
N ASN A 312 -2.10 24.80 -14.23
CA ASN A 312 -2.86 24.74 -15.48
C ASN A 312 -1.93 24.78 -16.70
N GLU A 313 -0.87 25.59 -16.68
CA GLU A 313 0.19 25.61 -17.71
C GLU A 313 0.90 24.27 -17.83
N LYS A 314 1.15 23.59 -16.70
CA LYS A 314 1.71 22.24 -16.65
C LYS A 314 0.69 21.14 -16.99
N ARG A 315 -0.53 21.51 -17.42
CA ARG A 315 -1.63 20.61 -17.79
C ARG A 315 -1.94 19.57 -16.71
N ARG A 316 -1.82 19.96 -15.44
CA ARG A 316 -2.30 19.14 -14.32
C ARG A 316 -3.79 19.42 -14.12
N LEU A 317 -4.57 18.36 -13.92
CA LEU A 317 -6.01 18.49 -13.73
C LEU A 317 -6.31 19.22 -12.43
N THR A 318 -6.89 20.41 -12.53
CA THR A 318 -7.40 21.15 -11.38
C THR A 318 -8.79 20.64 -11.02
N ASP A 319 -8.97 20.27 -9.76
CA ASP A 319 -10.27 19.82 -9.26
C ASP A 319 -11.21 21.02 -9.05
N LEU A 320 -12.50 20.89 -9.36
CA LEU A 320 -13.54 21.88 -9.06
C LEU A 320 -13.49 22.35 -7.59
N ILE A 321 -13.18 21.42 -6.68
CA ILE A 321 -13.02 21.68 -5.25
C ILE A 321 -11.92 22.72 -4.99
N THR A 322 -10.84 22.72 -5.77
CA THR A 322 -9.73 23.66 -5.63
C THR A 322 -10.15 25.07 -6.02
N TYR A 323 -10.85 25.22 -7.16
CA TYR A 323 -11.40 26.51 -7.58
C TYR A 323 -12.40 27.05 -6.55
N ARG A 324 -13.33 26.20 -6.11
CA ARG A 324 -14.32 26.56 -5.10
C ARG A 324 -13.66 26.99 -3.79
N THR A 325 -12.72 26.21 -3.27
CA THR A 325 -12.04 26.52 -2.00
C THR A 325 -11.33 27.86 -2.07
N LEU A 326 -10.64 28.14 -3.18
CA LEU A 326 -9.95 29.42 -3.38
C LEU A 326 -10.95 30.60 -3.43
N LEU A 327 -12.03 30.48 -4.19
CA LEU A 327 -13.06 31.52 -4.29
C LEU A 327 -13.77 31.76 -2.96
N ASP A 328 -14.20 30.69 -2.28
CA ASP A 328 -14.84 30.75 -0.97
C ASP A 328 -13.95 31.47 0.04
N GLU A 329 -12.65 31.15 0.05
CA GLU A 329 -11.72 31.73 1.03
C GLU A 329 -11.41 33.21 0.74
N ILE A 330 -11.31 33.60 -0.53
CA ILE A 330 -11.19 35.00 -0.95
C ILE A 330 -12.44 35.78 -0.49
N CYS A 331 -13.63 35.20 -0.66
CA CYS A 331 -14.88 35.83 -0.24
C CYS A 331 -15.00 35.92 1.29
N ARG A 332 -14.63 34.87 2.05
CA ARG A 332 -14.59 34.90 3.53
C ARG A 332 -13.70 35.99 4.10
N HIS A 333 -12.64 36.33 3.38
CA HIS A 333 -11.75 37.45 3.72
C HIS A 333 -12.27 38.82 3.24
N GLY A 334 -13.55 38.91 2.86
CA GLY A 334 -14.24 40.15 2.48
C GLY A 334 -13.88 40.66 1.08
N ASN A 335 -13.26 39.83 0.22
CA ASN A 335 -12.76 40.28 -1.08
C ASN A 335 -13.53 39.71 -2.27
N VAL A 336 -14.86 39.81 -2.21
CA VAL A 336 -15.78 39.30 -3.25
C VAL A 336 -15.43 39.83 -4.64
N GLY A 337 -15.02 41.09 -4.75
CA GLY A 337 -14.57 41.67 -6.02
C GLY A 337 -13.35 40.99 -6.64
N LYS A 338 -12.35 40.58 -5.84
CA LYS A 338 -11.22 39.77 -6.35
C LYS A 338 -11.68 38.36 -6.77
N ALA A 339 -12.57 37.74 -6.01
CA ALA A 339 -13.11 36.42 -6.35
C ALA A 339 -13.86 36.44 -7.69
N MET A 340 -14.70 37.45 -7.91
CA MET A 340 -15.42 37.67 -9.17
C MET A 340 -14.46 37.86 -10.36
N ARG A 341 -13.44 38.72 -10.22
CA ARG A 341 -12.43 38.92 -11.27
C ARG A 341 -11.68 37.62 -11.61
N LEU A 342 -11.28 36.85 -10.60
CA LEU A 342 -10.62 35.57 -10.81
C LEU A 342 -11.52 34.57 -11.55
N LEU A 343 -12.81 34.51 -11.19
CA LEU A 343 -13.78 33.64 -11.85
C LEU A 343 -14.00 34.01 -13.32
N GLU A 344 -14.07 35.31 -13.63
CA GLU A 344 -14.12 35.82 -15.02
C GLU A 344 -12.85 35.48 -15.80
N GLU A 345 -11.67 35.65 -15.20
CA GLU A 345 -10.39 35.28 -15.83
C GLU A 345 -10.32 33.78 -16.15
N LEU A 346 -10.79 32.93 -15.24
CA LEU A 346 -10.85 31.47 -15.43
C LEU A 346 -11.77 31.09 -16.60
N GLN A 347 -12.90 31.78 -16.76
CA GLN A 347 -13.81 31.59 -17.89
C GLN A 347 -13.20 32.08 -19.21
N ASN A 348 -12.60 33.27 -19.20
CA ASN A 348 -12.01 33.88 -20.40
C ASN A 348 -10.86 33.05 -20.97
N LYS A 349 -10.07 32.40 -20.10
CA LYS A 349 -9.02 31.45 -20.49
C LYS A 349 -9.55 30.08 -20.91
N ARG A 350 -10.87 29.87 -20.94
CA ARG A 350 -11.56 28.61 -21.26
C ARG A 350 -11.08 27.42 -20.41
N ILE A 351 -10.73 27.70 -19.17
CA ILE A 351 -10.27 26.69 -18.21
C ILE A 351 -11.48 26.01 -17.56
N LEU A 352 -12.53 26.80 -17.31
CA LEU A 352 -13.82 26.32 -16.84
C LEU A 352 -14.79 26.20 -18.01
N ASP A 353 -15.61 25.15 -18.01
CA ASP A 353 -16.80 25.10 -18.87
C ASP A 353 -17.92 25.99 -18.31
N TRP A 354 -18.94 26.24 -19.13
CA TRP A 354 -20.07 27.10 -18.74
C TRP A 354 -20.82 26.59 -17.50
N CYS A 355 -20.95 25.28 -17.35
CA CYS A 355 -21.65 24.66 -16.23
C CYS A 355 -20.91 24.91 -14.90
N THR A 356 -19.60 24.66 -14.90
CA THR A 356 -18.69 24.85 -13.76
C THR A 356 -18.60 26.32 -13.39
N TYR A 357 -18.51 27.20 -14.38
CA TYR A 357 -18.55 28.65 -14.16
C TYR A 357 -19.84 29.08 -13.46
N LYS A 358 -21.01 28.60 -13.93
CA LYS A 358 -22.30 28.94 -13.35
C LYS A 358 -22.44 28.43 -11.91
N GLU A 359 -21.93 27.23 -11.62
CA GLU A 359 -21.91 26.68 -10.26
C GLU A 359 -21.08 27.54 -9.32
N LEU A 360 -19.85 27.89 -9.70
CA LEU A 360 -18.97 28.73 -8.88
C LEU A 360 -19.50 30.17 -8.74
N LEU A 361 -20.12 30.72 -9.79
CA LEU A 361 -20.75 32.05 -9.74
C LEU A 361 -21.88 32.09 -8.72
N TYR A 362 -22.70 31.03 -8.65
CA TYR A 362 -23.76 30.92 -7.66
C TYR A 362 -23.17 30.94 -6.24
N VAL A 363 -22.12 30.16 -5.98
CA VAL A 363 -21.46 30.11 -4.67
C VAL A 363 -20.93 31.50 -4.26
N VAL A 364 -20.24 32.21 -5.16
CA VAL A 364 -19.70 33.55 -4.86
C VAL A 364 -20.82 34.57 -4.57
N LYS A 365 -21.97 34.46 -5.25
CA LYS A 365 -23.10 35.39 -5.09
C LYS A 365 -24.04 35.05 -3.92
N ASP A 366 -24.33 33.79 -3.66
CA ASP A 366 -25.29 33.37 -2.64
C ASP A 366 -24.67 33.45 -1.23
N ASP A 367 -23.41 33.04 -1.08
CA ASP A 367 -22.74 33.01 0.23
C ASP A 367 -22.27 34.40 0.68
N PHE A 368 -22.06 35.35 -0.25
CA PHE A 368 -21.42 36.65 0.04
C PHE A 368 -21.97 37.86 -0.74
N GLY A 369 -22.92 37.69 -1.66
CA GLY A 369 -23.41 38.78 -2.54
C GLY A 369 -24.37 39.78 -1.88
N ASN A 370 -24.76 39.57 -0.62
CA ASN A 370 -25.62 40.49 0.14
C ASN A 370 -24.85 41.42 1.10
N SER A 371 -23.51 41.44 1.07
CA SER A 371 -22.72 42.26 2.00
C SER A 371 -22.40 43.68 1.51
N ASP A 372 -22.80 44.06 0.30
CA ASP A 372 -22.59 45.43 -0.24
C ASP A 372 -23.76 46.40 0.06
N ASP A 373 -24.69 46.02 0.94
CA ASP A 373 -25.88 46.82 1.28
C ASP A 373 -25.95 47.18 2.77
N ARG A 374 -24.83 47.63 3.37
CA ARG A 374 -24.80 48.30 4.69
C ARG A 374 -23.57 49.14 4.97
#